data_AF-A0A8S8Z6V1-F1
#
_entry.id   AF-A0A8S8Z6V1-F1
#
_cell.length_a   1.000
_cell.length_b   1.000
_cell.length_c   1.000
_cell.angle_alpha   90.00
_cell.angle_beta   90.00
_cell.angle_gamma   90.00
#
_symmetry.space_group_name_H-M   'P 1'
#
loop_
_entity.id
_entity.type
_entity.pdbx_description
1 polymer ?
#
loop_
_entity_poly.entity_id
_entity_poly.type
_entity_poly.pdbx_seq_one_letter_code
_entity_poly.pdbx_strand_id
1 'polypeptide(L)' 'MTYYIQISTTDWPKDRVLFEDTLNTLEKLCDVQSGYILNEPVSKFGWTFIDMILKGDFHMSLEQEFIDKI' A
#
# COMPACT_ATOMS: atom_id res chain seq x y z
N MET A 1 -3.88 -2.14 -15.26
CA MET A 1 -3.09 -3.24 -14.68
C MET A 1 -3.32 -3.24 -13.18
N THR A 2 -3.52 -4.37 -12.52
CA THR A 2 -3.67 -4.42 -11.05
C THR A 2 -2.46 -5.12 -10.47
N TYR A 3 -1.88 -4.58 -9.40
CA TYR A 3 -0.69 -5.16 -8.77
C TYR A 3 -1.08 -5.88 -7.49
N TYR A 4 -0.52 -7.07 -7.31
CA TYR A 4 -0.66 -7.87 -6.09
C TYR A 4 0.68 -7.83 -5.36
N ILE A 5 0.67 -7.25 -4.17
CA ILE A 5 1.86 -7.01 -3.36
C ILE A 5 1.66 -7.74 -2.04
N GLN A 6 2.66 -8.51 -1.60
CA GLN A 6 2.68 -9.06 -0.26
C GLN A 6 3.70 -8.31 0.58
N ILE A 7 3.26 -7.90 1.77
CA ILE A 7 4.07 -7.17 2.75
C ILE A 7 4.26 -8.10 3.94
N SER A 8 5.45 -8.06 4.55
CA SER A 8 5.73 -8.81 5.78
C SER A 8 6.37 -7.92 6.84
N THR A 9 5.91 -8.02 8.08
CA THR A 9 6.49 -7.34 9.25
C THR A 9 6.50 -8.24 10.48
N THR A 10 7.37 -7.96 11.44
CA THR A 10 7.38 -8.59 12.77
C THR A 10 6.47 -7.87 13.78
N ASP A 11 6.02 -6.64 13.52
CA ASP A 11 5.19 -5.82 14.42
C ASP A 11 4.06 -5.09 13.68
N TRP A 12 3.06 -5.85 13.22
CA TRP A 12 1.94 -5.30 12.46
C TRP A 12 1.12 -4.22 13.18
N PRO A 13 0.74 -4.36 14.47
CA PRO A 13 -0.03 -3.32 15.15
C PRO A 13 0.65 -1.95 15.14
N LYS A 14 1.97 -1.91 15.27
CA LYS A 14 2.76 -0.68 15.20
C LYS A 14 2.88 -0.17 13.77
N ASP A 15 3.25 -1.05 12.83
CA ASP A 15 3.57 -0.66 11.46
C ASP A 15 2.32 -0.32 10.63
N ARG A 16 1.17 -0.89 10.98
CA ARG A 16 -0.11 -0.64 10.30
C ARG A 16 -0.43 0.85 10.20
N VAL A 17 -0.29 1.59 11.31
CA VAL A 17 -0.63 3.02 11.36
C VAL A 17 0.23 3.81 10.38
N LEU A 18 1.55 3.57 10.42
CA LEU A 18 2.50 4.23 9.52
C LEU A 18 2.18 3.90 8.04
N PHE A 19 1.83 2.64 7.79
CA PHE A 19 1.56 2.15 6.45
C PHE A 19 0.27 2.75 5.87
N GLU A 20 -0.84 2.71 6.62
CA GLU A 20 -2.11 3.33 6.24
C GLU A 20 -1.94 4.86 6.05
N ASP A 21 -1.25 5.55 6.95
CA ASP A 21 -0.98 6.99 6.85
C ASP A 21 -0.18 7.36 5.59
N THR A 22 0.83 6.55 5.26
CA THR A 22 1.65 6.75 4.07
C THR A 22 0.83 6.58 2.81
N LEU A 23 0.05 5.50 2.69
CA LEU A 23 -0.78 5.28 1.51
C LEU A 23 -1.91 6.31 1.38
N ASN A 24 -2.53 6.72 2.49
CA ASN A 24 -3.52 7.79 2.48
C ASN A 24 -2.92 9.12 2.04
N THR A 25 -1.64 9.37 2.36
CA THR A 25 -0.91 10.55 1.88
C THR A 25 -0.66 10.47 0.38
N LEU A 26 -0.26 9.30 -0.11
CA LEU A 26 -0.05 9.06 -1.54
C LEU A 26 -1.35 9.19 -2.34
N GLU A 27 -2.46 8.66 -1.82
CA GLU A 27 -3.80 8.83 -2.41
C GLU A 27 -4.16 10.31 -2.57
N LYS A 28 -3.92 11.12 -1.54
CA LYS A 28 -4.16 12.57 -1.57
C LYS A 28 -3.30 13.31 -2.59
N LEU A 29 -2.01 12.95 -2.69
CA LEU A 29 -1.10 13.55 -3.67
C LEU A 29 -1.53 13.22 -5.10
N CYS A 30 -2.07 12.03 -5.32
CA CYS A 30 -2.51 11.54 -6.62
C CYS A 30 -3.98 11.90 -6.97
N ASP A 31 -4.71 12.58 -6.08
CA ASP A 31 -6.17 12.81 -6.18
C ASP A 31 -6.97 11.51 -6.46
N VAL A 32 -6.56 10.41 -5.84
CA VAL A 32 -7.21 9.09 -5.96
C VAL A 32 -7.86 8.72 -4.64
N GLN A 33 -9.08 8.18 -4.70
CA GLN A 33 -9.76 7.64 -3.52
C GLN A 33 -9.79 6.11 -3.56
N SER A 34 -9.40 5.46 -2.47
CA SER A 34 -9.44 4.00 -2.34
C SER A 34 -8.64 3.31 -3.45
N GLY A 35 -7.44 3.79 -3.75
CA GLY A 35 -6.51 3.28 -4.73
C GLY A 35 -5.87 1.93 -4.36
N TYR A 36 -6.03 1.47 -3.12
CA TYR A 36 -5.54 0.17 -2.67
C TYR A 36 -6.55 -0.57 -1.79
N ILE A 37 -6.31 -1.87 -1.61
CA ILE A 37 -7.03 -2.74 -0.68
C ILE A 37 -5.99 -3.47 0.17
N LEU A 38 -6.13 -3.36 1.49
CA LEU A 38 -5.42 -4.17 2.48
C LEU A 38 -6.30 -5.34 2.89
N ASN A 39 -5.84 -6.57 2.69
CA ASN A 39 -6.54 -7.76 3.17
C ASN A 39 -6.20 -8.07 4.63
N GLU A 40 -6.93 -9.01 5.22
CA GLU A 40 -6.67 -9.44 6.58
C GLU A 40 -5.26 -10.01 6.75
N PRO A 41 -4.53 -9.60 7.81
CA PRO A 41 -3.19 -10.06 8.07
C PRO A 41 -3.18 -11.53 8.53
N VAL A 42 -2.15 -12.27 8.10
CA VAL A 42 -1.92 -13.67 8.51
C VAL A 42 -0.58 -13.77 9.25
N SER A 43 -0.61 -14.13 10.53
CA SER A 43 0.61 -14.28 11.33
C SER A 43 1.13 -15.73 11.31
N LYS A 44 2.41 -15.93 10.96
CA LYS A 44 3.12 -17.21 10.96
C LYS A 44 4.59 -17.02 11.32
N PHE A 45 5.14 -17.92 12.14
CA PHE A 45 6.58 -17.97 12.48
C PHE A 45 7.17 -16.64 13.01
N GLY A 46 6.41 -15.88 13.81
CA GLY A 46 6.84 -14.57 14.34
C GLY A 46 6.76 -13.41 13.33
N TRP A 47 6.23 -13.67 12.14
CA TRP A 47 5.95 -12.67 11.11
C TRP A 47 4.45 -12.52 10.91
N THR A 48 4.06 -11.37 10.37
CA THR A 48 2.72 -11.09 9.89
C THR A 48 2.81 -10.73 8.42
N PHE A 49 2.04 -11.43 7.59
CA PHE A 49 1.96 -11.26 6.15
C PHE A 49 0.65 -10.58 5.80
N ILE A 50 0.70 -9.60 4.90
CA ILE A 50 -0.44 -8.80 4.52
C ILE A 50 -0.48 -8.72 2.99
N ASP A 51 -1.56 -9.21 2.41
CA ASP A 51 -1.78 -9.12 0.97
C ASP A 51 -2.45 -7.79 0.63
N MET A 52 -1.86 -7.08 -0.33
CA MET A 52 -2.33 -5.82 -0.83
C MET A 52 -2.65 -5.91 -2.32
N ILE A 53 -3.76 -5.27 -2.70
CA ILE A 53 -4.09 -4.99 -4.09
C ILE A 53 -3.90 -3.50 -4.33
N LEU A 54 -2.99 -3.14 -5.23
CA LEU A 54 -2.83 -1.77 -5.72
C LEU A 54 -3.57 -1.65 -7.06
N LYS A 55 -4.57 -0.77 -7.10
CA LYS A 55 -5.36 -0.55 -8.31
C LYS A 55 -4.54 0.17 -9.37
N GLY A 56 -4.87 -0.09 -10.63
CA GLY A 56 -4.08 0.40 -11.76
C GLY A 56 -4.13 1.89 -11.98
N ASP A 57 -5.27 2.51 -11.70
CA ASP A 57 -5.44 3.95 -11.69
C ASP A 57 -4.52 4.60 -10.66
N PHE A 58 -4.44 4.04 -9.45
CA PHE A 58 -3.55 4.57 -8.42
C PHE A 58 -2.07 4.42 -8.81
N HIS A 59 -1.68 3.27 -9.36
CA HIS A 59 -0.32 3.08 -9.87
C HIS A 59 0.03 4.08 -10.98
N MET A 60 -0.87 4.29 -11.95
CA MET A 60 -0.63 5.26 -13.03
C MET A 60 -0.52 6.69 -12.51
N SER A 61 -1.37 7.09 -11.56
CA SER A 61 -1.27 8.42 -10.94
C SER A 61 0.04 8.59 -10.17
N LEU A 62 0.51 7.56 -9.46
CA LEU A 62 1.82 7.56 -8.81
C LEU A 62 2.95 7.75 -9.83
N GLU A 63 2.95 7.01 -10.93
CA GLU A 63 3.96 7.18 -11.99
C GLU A 63 3.96 8.60 -12.54
N GLN A 64 2.77 9.19 -12.76
CA GLN A 64 2.64 10.54 -13.30
C GLN A 64 3.07 11.63 -12.31
N GLU A 65 2.73 11.49 -11.02
CA GLU A 65 3.08 12.44 -9.97
C GLU A 65 4.57 12.44 -9.66
N PHE A 66 5.24 11.30 -9.82
CA PHE A 66 6.64 11.13 -9.45
C PHE A 66 7.58 10.95 -10.65
N ILE A 67 7.12 11.16 -11.88
CA ILE A 67 7.90 10.96 -13.11
C ILE A 67 9.21 11.76 -13.14
N ASP A 68 9.20 12.98 -12.60
CA ASP A 68 10.37 13.87 -12.56
C ASP A 68 11.33 13.56 -11.40
N LYS A 69 11.02 12.56 -10.56
CA LYS A 69 11.82 12.15 -9.39
C LYS A 69 12.48 10.78 -9.55
N ILE A 70 12.38 10.18 -10.73
CA ILE A 70 12.95 8.87 -11.09
C ILE A 70 14.27 9.04 -11.85
#